data_AF-A0A7K2YT59-F1
#
_entry.id   AF-A0A7K2YT59-F1
#
_cell.length_a   1.000
_cell.length_b   1.000
_cell.length_c   1.000
_cell.angle_alpha   90.00
_cell.angle_beta   90.00
_cell.angle_gamma   90.00
#
_symmetry.space_group_name_H-M   'P 1'
#
loop_
_entity.id
_entity.type
_entity.pdbx_description
1 polymer ?
#
loop_
_entity_poly.entity_id
_entity_poly.type
_entity_poly.pdbx_seq_one_letter_code
_entity_poly.pdbx_strand_id
1 'polypeptide(L)' 'MFTARCPVCGRVELTADQLRLVLRPKKSFYLFRCPTCADSVRRPAGERIVELLTDGGVPSMQVAR' A
#
# COMPACT_ATOMS: atom_id res chain seq x y z
N MET A 1 3.89 8.40 -8.95
CA MET A 1 4.32 8.48 -7.54
C MET A 1 3.10 8.47 -6.66
N PHE A 2 3.19 7.84 -5.50
CA PHE A 2 2.08 7.70 -4.54
C PHE A 2 2.44 8.37 -3.23
N THR A 3 1.46 9.04 -2.65
CA THR A 3 1.59 9.57 -1.30
C THR A 3 0.94 8.63 -0.29
N ALA A 4 1.68 8.25 0.75
CA ALA A 4 1.15 7.49 1.89
C ALA A 4 1.54 8.15 3.22
N ARG A 5 0.92 7.71 4.32
CA ARG A 5 1.23 8.20 5.67
C ARG A 5 1.92 7.13 6.51
N CYS A 6 3.16 7.40 6.91
CA CYS A 6 3.83 6.75 8.02
C CYS A 6 3.29 7.31 9.36
N PRO A 7 2.99 6.48 10.37
CA PRO A 7 2.55 6.98 11.68
C PRO A 7 3.63 7.77 12.41
N VAL A 8 4.91 7.54 12.12
CA VAL A 8 6.06 8.21 12.74
C VAL A 8 6.49 9.45 11.95
N CYS A 9 6.76 9.31 10.66
CA CYS A 9 7.31 10.39 9.83
C CYS A 9 6.27 11.29 9.17
N GLY A 10 4.98 10.90 9.18
CA GLY A 10 3.93 11.62 8.48
C GLY A 10 3.87 11.24 7.00
N ARG A 11 3.73 12.24 6.11
CA ARG A 11 3.56 12.03 4.67
C ARG A 11 4.87 11.58 4.04
N VAL A 12 4.82 10.56 3.19
CA VAL A 12 5.97 10.07 2.41
C VAL A 12 5.56 9.80 0.97
N GLU A 13 6.50 9.95 0.05
CA GLU A 13 6.35 9.62 -1.37
C GLU A 13 6.93 8.23 -1.64
N LEU A 14 6.24 7.46 -2.48
CA LEU A 14 6.57 6.08 -2.81
C LEU A 14 6.43 5.85 -4.32
N THR A 15 7.29 5.01 -4.87
CA THR A 15 7.11 4.42 -6.19
C THR A 15 6.19 3.19 -6.11
N ALA A 16 5.71 2.71 -7.26
CA ALA A 16 4.77 1.57 -7.31
C ALA A 16 5.37 0.29 -6.71
N ASP A 17 6.65 0.05 -6.97
CA ASP A 17 7.44 -1.10 -6.49
C ASP A 17 7.81 -1.01 -5.01
N GLN A 18 7.63 0.13 -4.35
CA GLN A 18 7.77 0.28 -2.89
C GLN A 18 6.49 -0.08 -2.14
N LEU A 19 5.38 -0.26 -2.85
CA LEU A 19 4.10 -0.71 -2.33
C LEU A 19 3.89 -2.20 -2.63
N ARG A 20 3.15 -2.87 -1.75
CA ARG A 20 2.58 -4.20 -2.00
C ARG A 20 1.11 -4.16 -1.66
N LEU A 21 0.26 -4.52 -2.61
CA LEU A 21 -1.18 -4.61 -2.43
C LEU A 21 -1.56 -6.06 -2.11
N VAL A 22 -2.30 -6.28 -1.04
CA VAL A 22 -2.85 -7.60 -0.68
C VAL A 22 -4.37 -7.55 -0.83
N LEU A 23 -4.89 -8.35 -1.75
CA LEU A 23 -6.31 -8.42 -2.06
C LEU A 23 -6.99 -9.52 -1.21
N ARG A 24 -8.03 -9.12 -0.48
CA ARG A 24 -8.87 -9.98 0.37
C ARG A 24 -10.32 -9.52 0.23
N PRO A 25 -11.31 -10.42 0.13
CA PRO A 25 -12.71 -10.06 -0.19
C PRO A 25 -13.35 -8.94 0.65
N LYS A 26 -12.92 -8.73 1.90
CA LYS A 26 -13.47 -7.68 2.79
C LYS A 26 -12.42 -6.85 3.53
N LYS A 27 -11.14 -7.16 3.35
CA LYS A 27 -10.06 -6.64 4.20
C LYS A 27 -8.76 -6.46 3.41
N SER A 28 -8.87 -6.00 2.16
CA SER A 28 -7.69 -5.65 1.37
C SER A 28 -6.87 -4.58 2.09
N PHE A 29 -5.56 -4.64 1.93
CA PHE A 29 -4.63 -3.69 2.55
C PHE A 29 -3.41 -3.52 1.67
N TYR A 30 -2.76 -2.38 1.78
CA TYR A 30 -1.42 -2.19 1.24
C TYR A 30 -0.40 -2.08 2.36
N LEU A 31 0.84 -2.40 2.03
CA LEU A 31 1.99 -2.29 2.90
C LEU A 31 3.17 -1.68 2.17
N PHE A 32 3.98 -0.94 2.91
CA PHE A 32 5.24 -0.37 2.44
C PHE A 32 6.24 -0.29 3.58
N ARG A 33 7.52 -0.19 3.23
CA ARG A 33 8.58 0.17 4.17
C ARG A 33 8.82 1.67 4.08
N CYS A 34 8.70 2.38 5.20
CA CYS A 34 8.90 3.83 5.24
C CYS A 34 10.33 4.17 4.78
N PRO A 35 10.53 5.00 3.76
CA PRO A 35 11.88 5.35 3.28
C PRO A 35 12.67 6.20 4.29
N THR A 36 12.00 6.77 5.29
CA THR A 36 12.61 7.65 6.30
C THR A 36 13.02 6.89 7.56
N CYS A 37 12.10 6.14 8.19
CA CYS A 37 12.37 5.41 9.44
C CYS A 37 12.54 3.90 9.27
N ALA A 38 12.42 3.37 8.04
CA ALA A 38 12.51 1.95 7.72
C ALA A 38 11.42 1.04 8.34
N ASP A 39 10.43 1.60 9.04
CA ASP A 39 9.30 0.85 9.60
C ASP A 39 8.39 0.25 8.53
N SER A 40 7.86 -0.94 8.81
CA SER A 40 6.82 -1.56 8.01
C SER A 40 5.45 -0.99 8.37
N VAL A 41 4.78 -0.35 7.41
CA VAL A 41 3.48 0.29 7.60
C VAL A 41 2.41 -0.47 6.83
N ARG A 42 1.29 -0.79 7.51
CA ARG A 42 0.10 -1.42 6.91
C ARG A 42 -1.08 -0.46 6.95
N ARG A 43 -1.80 -0.34 5.84
CA ARG A 43 -2.98 0.52 5.71
C ARG A 43 -4.14 -0.21 5.04
N PRO A 44 -5.39 -0.03 5.51
CA PRO A 44 -6.54 -0.61 4.84
C PRO A 44 -6.67 -0.04 3.43
N ALA A 45 -7.09 -0.89 2.49
CA ALA A 45 -7.35 -0.51 1.10
C ALA A 45 -8.81 -0.83 0.79
N GLY A 46 -9.66 0.22 0.77
CA GLY A 46 -11.01 0.11 0.23
C GLY A 46 -10.98 0.02 -1.30
N GLU A 47 -12.14 -0.23 -1.92
CA GLU A 47 -12.29 -0.43 -3.37
C GLU A 47 -11.57 0.66 -4.19
N ARG A 48 -11.80 1.93 -3.87
CA ARG A 48 -11.14 3.04 -4.57
C ARG A 48 -9.62 3.03 -4.47
N ILE A 49 -9.06 2.65 -3.32
CA ILE A 49 -7.60 2.54 -3.14
C ILE A 49 -7.07 1.34 -3.91
N VAL A 50 -7.80 0.23 -3.91
CA VAL A 50 -7.44 -0.96 -4.70
C VAL A 50 -7.34 -0.62 -6.18
N GLU A 51 -8.34 0.06 -6.73
CA GLU A 51 -8.33 0.54 -8.13
C GLU A 51 -7.12 1.43 -8.41
N LEU A 52 -6.95 2.50 -7.63
CA LEU A 52 -5.87 3.47 -7.82
C LEU A 52 -4.47 2.82 -7.80
N LEU A 53 -4.24 1.90 -6.86
CA LEU A 53 -2.95 1.22 -6.76
C LEU A 53 -2.77 0.20 -7.90
N THR A 54 -3.83 -0.49 -8.31
CA THR A 54 -3.79 -1.45 -9.42
C THR A 54 -3.52 -0.75 -10.74
N ASP A 55 -4.26 0.32 -11.05
CA ASP A 55 -4.08 1.12 -12.27
C ASP A 55 -2.70 1.77 -12.32
N GLY A 56 -2.16 2.15 -11.16
CA GLY A 56 -0.83 2.71 -11.03
C GLY A 56 0.30 1.66 -10.99
N GLY A 57 0.01 0.39 -11.30
CA GLY A 57 1.01 -0.66 -11.48
C GLY A 57 1.62 -1.22 -10.20
N VAL A 58 0.97 -1.04 -9.04
CA VAL A 58 1.45 -1.62 -7.78
C VAL A 58 1.31 -3.15 -7.81
N PRO A 59 2.38 -3.91 -7.51
CA PRO A 59 2.32 -5.36 -7.43
C PRO A 59 1.26 -5.81 -6.42
N SER A 60 0.33 -6.65 -6.86
CA SER A 60 -0.72 -7.19 -6.03
C SER A 60 -0.56 -8.70 -5.81
N MET A 61 -0.97 -9.15 -4.63
CA MET A 61 -1.05 -10.57 -4.29
C MET A 61 -2.48 -10.87 -3.85
N GLN A 62 -3.12 -11.79 -4.56
CA GLN A 62 -4.37 -12.38 -4.10
C GLN A 62 -4.05 -13.50 -3.14
N VAL A 63 -4.77 -13.55 -2.03
CA VAL A 63 -4.63 -14.65 -1.09
C VAL A 63 -5.98 -15.35 -1.01
N ALA A 64 -5.98 -16.61 -1.47
CA ALA A 64 -7.13 -17.49 -1.38
C ALA A 64 -7.62 -17.62 0.07
N ARG A 65 -8.91 -17.93 0.21
CA ARG A 65 -9.53 -18.17 1.51
C ARG A 65 -8.93 -19.38 2.19
#